data_AF-A0A7V2KSK0-F1
#
_entry.id   AF-A0A7V2KSK0-F1
#
_cell.length_a   1.000
_cell.length_b   1.000
_cell.length_c   1.000
_cell.angle_alpha   90.00
_cell.angle_beta   90.00
_cell.angle_gamma   90.00
#
_symmetry.space_group_name_H-M   'P 1'
#
loop_
_entity.id
_entity.type
_entity.pdbx_description
1 polymer ?
#
loop_
_entity_poly.entity_id
_entity_poly.type
_entity_poly.pdbx_seq_one_letter_code
_entity_poly.pdbx_strand_id
1 'polypeptide(L)'
;MATLLRAERQRHRSDVFIRKVFFSILIVLVASSAVMPVGCGFITDGAGSVFGDGGEEVAGYFGAYIIYHDRQPRHLKSPSGESAQLVNNQEANDPTWQELMTFLGVDTTDQKPYVVDSYSCVAFAEELHNNAEAAGIRAAFVGVQFEDRDVGHALNAFQTTDRGLVFIDCTSPVRSDPAYRPIRELDNGETGDSGVAQAVGADKVAYVEIGKEYGVISIEVATFPEYSFYETYLAGREQYRLDVEAFNRELETYNQMVDAYNQGVEFYNQALEAYEQEVEEYNEALGGRTVLPEPEYSYFQAWAAELEASLAALMAIKAELESEQLELMLIQAGLNEWQMAIETAAGGIGDVNWLPLGVVASIKVYW
;
A
#
# COMPACT_ATOMS: atom_id res chain seq x y z
N MET A 1 34.13 -69.59 20.74
CA MET A 1 34.09 -69.16 19.32
C MET A 1 32.81 -68.40 18.94
N ALA A 2 31.64 -68.68 19.54
CA ALA A 2 30.40 -67.94 19.29
C ALA A 2 30.32 -66.54 19.95
N THR A 3 31.19 -66.24 20.92
CA THR A 3 31.23 -64.94 21.65
C THR A 3 32.08 -63.87 20.96
N LEU A 4 33.02 -64.27 20.09
CA LEU A 4 33.89 -63.37 19.33
C LEU A 4 33.17 -62.74 18.12
N LEU A 5 32.18 -63.43 17.55
CA LEU A 5 31.42 -62.96 16.39
C LEU A 5 30.37 -61.88 16.71
N ARG A 6 30.03 -61.64 17.98
CA ARG A 6 29.11 -60.54 18.37
C ARG A 6 29.84 -59.20 18.53
N ALA A 7 31.05 -59.21 19.10
CA ALA A 7 31.86 -58.00 19.28
C ALA A 7 32.36 -57.42 17.95
N GLU A 8 32.64 -58.28 16.96
CA GLU A 8 33.11 -57.86 15.63
C GLU A 8 31.96 -57.28 14.77
N ARG A 9 30.72 -57.74 15.01
CA ARG A 9 29.50 -57.22 14.37
C ARG A 9 29.05 -55.86 14.94
N GLN A 10 29.41 -55.58 16.19
CA GLN A 10 29.20 -54.27 16.82
C GLN A 10 30.24 -53.24 16.36
N ARG A 11 31.51 -53.64 16.22
CA ARG A 11 32.59 -52.79 15.65
C ARG A 11 32.34 -52.38 14.21
N HIS A 12 31.85 -53.29 13.38
CA HIS A 12 31.57 -52.95 11.98
C HIS A 12 30.33 -52.06 11.82
N ARG A 13 29.45 -52.02 12.83
CA ARG A 13 28.33 -51.08 12.89
C ARG A 13 28.77 -49.68 13.29
N SER A 14 29.67 -49.53 14.27
CA SER A 14 30.18 -48.24 14.74
C SER A 14 31.06 -47.53 13.68
N ASP A 15 31.99 -48.25 13.03
CA ASP A 15 32.85 -47.66 11.98
C ASP A 15 32.11 -47.29 10.69
N VAL A 16 31.00 -47.97 10.38
CA VAL A 16 30.13 -47.66 9.22
C VAL A 16 29.10 -46.58 9.57
N PHE A 17 28.77 -46.37 10.85
CA PHE A 17 27.90 -45.28 11.32
C PHE A 17 28.66 -43.94 11.32
N ILE A 18 29.89 -43.93 11.84
CA ILE A 18 30.74 -42.73 11.96
C ILE A 18 31.09 -42.14 10.58
N ARG A 19 31.19 -42.97 9.52
CA ARG A 19 31.45 -42.50 8.14
C ARG A 19 30.21 -42.12 7.33
N LYS A 20 29.00 -42.44 7.78
CA LYS A 20 27.74 -42.15 7.05
C LYS A 20 27.05 -40.84 7.45
N VAL A 21 27.51 -40.19 8.51
CA VAL A 21 26.95 -38.90 8.98
C VAL A 21 27.52 -37.69 8.20
N PHE A 22 28.49 -37.89 7.31
CA PHE A 22 28.92 -36.86 6.36
C PHE A 22 27.92 -36.70 5.20
N PHE A 23 26.79 -36.06 5.49
CA PHE A 23 26.07 -35.24 4.52
C PHE A 23 25.78 -33.91 5.19
N SER A 24 26.59 -32.91 4.84
CA SER A 24 26.32 -31.51 5.12
C SER A 24 24.87 -31.22 4.76
N ILE A 25 24.06 -30.82 5.75
CA ILE A 25 22.86 -30.06 5.42
C ILE A 25 23.41 -28.83 4.73
N LEU A 26 23.12 -28.69 3.44
CA LEU A 26 23.17 -27.38 2.81
C LEU A 26 22.05 -26.60 3.49
N ILE A 27 22.35 -25.99 4.64
CA ILE A 27 21.44 -25.08 5.31
C ILE A 27 21.39 -23.87 4.39
N VAL A 28 20.45 -23.90 3.46
CA VAL A 28 20.00 -22.69 2.81
C VAL A 28 19.40 -21.89 3.97
N LEU A 29 20.15 -20.89 4.44
CA LEU A 29 19.55 -19.79 5.18
C LEU A 29 18.30 -19.44 4.40
N VAL A 30 17.13 -19.64 4.99
CA VAL A 30 15.94 -18.94 4.54
C VAL A 30 16.26 -17.49 4.85
N ALA A 31 16.97 -16.85 3.91
CA ALA A 31 17.26 -15.46 4.00
C ALA A 31 15.88 -14.81 4.11
N SER A 32 15.71 -13.99 5.14
CA SER A 32 14.67 -12.99 5.17
C SER A 32 14.91 -12.10 3.94
N SER A 33 14.45 -12.54 2.77
CA SER A 33 14.22 -11.66 1.64
C SER A 33 13.18 -10.71 2.18
N ALA A 34 13.64 -9.51 2.56
CA ALA A 34 12.84 -8.50 3.20
C ALA A 34 11.57 -8.26 2.37
N VAL A 35 10.48 -8.90 2.80
CA VAL A 35 9.14 -8.55 2.35
C VAL A 35 8.87 -7.23 3.05
N MET A 36 8.97 -6.15 2.28
CA MET A 36 8.82 -4.79 2.81
C MET A 36 7.39 -4.62 3.35
N PRO A 37 7.20 -4.07 4.55
CA PRO A 37 5.87 -3.73 5.03
C PRO A 37 5.26 -2.66 4.13
N VAL A 38 4.00 -2.85 3.73
CA VAL A 38 3.24 -1.84 2.99
C VAL A 38 2.73 -0.81 3.99
N GLY A 39 3.21 0.44 3.87
CA GLY A 39 2.83 1.55 4.74
C GLY A 39 1.50 2.19 4.32
N CYS A 40 0.61 2.48 5.27
CA CYS A 40 -0.54 3.36 5.04
C CYS A 40 -0.87 4.08 6.36
N GLY A 41 -0.77 5.42 6.36
CA GLY A 41 -1.07 6.28 7.51
C GLY A 41 -2.46 6.92 7.39
N PHE A 42 -3.06 7.29 8.53
CA PHE A 42 -4.30 8.06 8.61
C PHE A 42 -4.22 9.02 9.80
N ILE A 43 -4.49 10.32 9.59
CA ILE A 43 -4.75 11.31 10.66
C ILE A 43 -5.82 12.34 10.21
N THR A 44 -6.71 12.72 11.13
CA THR A 44 -7.88 13.61 10.98
C THR A 44 -7.63 15.07 11.43
N ASP A 45 -8.60 15.94 11.06
CA ASP A 45 -8.89 17.33 11.49
C ASP A 45 -8.04 18.46 10.87
N GLY A 46 -8.51 19.69 10.55
CA GLY A 46 -9.77 20.41 10.71
C GLY A 46 -9.50 21.94 10.58
N ALA A 47 -10.56 22.76 10.38
CA ALA A 47 -10.64 24.24 10.23
C ALA A 47 -10.59 24.79 8.78
N GLY A 48 -11.44 25.70 8.30
CA GLY A 48 -12.49 26.53 8.90
C GLY A 48 -12.41 27.95 8.28
N SER A 49 -13.43 28.40 7.55
CA SER A 49 -13.74 29.82 7.28
C SER A 49 -15.18 29.93 6.78
N VAL A 50 -15.72 31.12 6.54
CA VAL A 50 -17.17 31.41 6.51
C VAL A 50 -17.53 32.14 5.23
N PHE A 51 -18.57 31.70 4.51
CA PHE A 51 -19.26 32.53 3.51
C PHE A 51 -20.77 32.23 3.49
N GLY A 52 -21.58 33.27 3.50
CA GLY A 52 -23.01 33.18 3.25
C GLY A 52 -23.42 34.26 2.25
N ASP A 53 -24.39 33.96 1.40
CA ASP A 53 -25.34 34.95 0.90
C ASP A 53 -26.62 34.27 0.37
N GLY A 54 -27.74 34.91 0.66
CA GLY A 54 -29.07 34.56 0.18
C GLY A 54 -29.46 35.26 -1.12
N GLY A 55 -30.61 34.88 -1.65
CA GLY A 55 -31.28 35.58 -2.75
C GLY A 55 -31.91 34.65 -3.78
N GLU A 56 -33.24 34.61 -3.78
CA GLU A 56 -34.15 33.81 -4.61
C GLU A 56 -34.10 34.07 -6.13
N GLU A 57 -34.37 32.97 -6.87
CA GLU A 57 -35.01 32.80 -8.20
C GLU A 57 -34.46 33.55 -9.44
N VAL A 58 -34.44 32.99 -10.66
CA VAL A 58 -35.20 31.89 -11.28
C VAL A 58 -34.21 31.03 -12.07
N ALA A 59 -34.18 29.73 -11.83
CA ALA A 59 -33.30 28.77 -12.51
C ALA A 59 -34.14 27.70 -13.23
N GLY A 60 -33.73 27.31 -14.44
CA GLY A 60 -34.31 26.16 -15.10
C GLY A 60 -33.95 24.89 -14.33
N TYR A 61 -34.93 24.27 -13.69
CA TYR A 61 -34.77 23.01 -12.96
C TYR A 61 -34.70 21.84 -13.95
N PHE A 62 -33.51 21.36 -14.25
CA PHE A 62 -33.30 20.08 -14.94
C PHE A 62 -32.68 19.11 -13.92
N GLY A 63 -33.53 18.47 -13.11
CA GLY A 63 -33.07 17.63 -11.99
C GLY A 63 -32.53 18.45 -10.81
N ALA A 64 -31.55 17.90 -10.09
CA ALA A 64 -31.02 18.46 -8.84
C ALA A 64 -30.08 19.68 -9.03
N TYR A 65 -29.81 20.11 -10.27
CA TYR A 65 -28.87 21.18 -10.59
C TYR A 65 -29.57 22.51 -10.89
N ILE A 66 -28.90 23.60 -10.52
CA ILE A 66 -29.24 24.96 -10.98
C ILE A 66 -28.33 25.29 -12.15
N ILE A 67 -28.88 25.44 -13.35
CA ILE A 67 -28.12 25.75 -14.56
C ILE A 67 -28.35 27.21 -14.97
N TYR A 68 -27.26 27.94 -15.21
CA TYR A 68 -27.26 29.27 -15.79
C TYR A 68 -26.56 29.23 -17.15
N HIS A 69 -27.17 29.86 -18.14
CA HIS A 69 -26.56 30.14 -19.44
C HIS A 69 -26.28 31.63 -19.53
N ASP A 70 -25.12 32.00 -20.10
CA ASP A 70 -24.72 33.39 -20.37
C ASP A 70 -24.68 34.26 -19.11
N ARG A 71 -24.42 33.66 -17.95
CA ARG A 71 -24.36 34.34 -16.66
C ARG A 71 -23.00 34.14 -16.02
N GLN A 72 -22.38 35.24 -15.62
CA GLN A 72 -21.14 35.20 -14.86
C GLN A 72 -21.39 34.70 -13.42
N PRO A 73 -20.55 33.78 -12.90
CA PRO A 73 -20.57 33.37 -11.50
C PRO A 73 -20.22 34.57 -10.59
N ARG A 74 -20.85 34.64 -9.42
CA ARG A 74 -20.56 35.67 -8.40
C ARG A 74 -19.51 35.23 -7.38
N HIS A 75 -18.99 34.00 -7.50
CA HIS A 75 -17.99 33.43 -6.60
C HIS A 75 -16.73 34.29 -6.61
N LEU A 76 -16.24 34.66 -5.42
CA LEU A 76 -15.08 35.54 -5.25
C LEU A 76 -13.78 34.72 -5.28
N LYS A 77 -12.75 35.23 -5.97
CA LYS A 77 -11.42 34.61 -6.02
C LYS A 77 -10.67 34.70 -4.70
N SER A 78 -10.99 35.70 -3.89
CA SER A 78 -10.48 35.91 -2.54
C SER A 78 -11.48 36.71 -1.68
N PRO A 79 -11.33 36.75 -0.35
CA PRO A 79 -12.28 37.41 0.54
C PRO A 79 -12.53 38.90 0.24
N SER A 80 -11.56 39.60 -0.34
CA SER A 80 -11.67 41.00 -0.77
C SER A 80 -11.58 41.17 -2.30
N GLY A 81 -11.63 40.07 -3.04
CA GLY A 81 -11.25 40.01 -4.45
C GLY A 81 -12.40 40.14 -5.43
N GLU A 82 -12.04 40.03 -6.71
CA GLU A 82 -12.98 40.04 -7.83
C GLU A 82 -13.75 38.72 -7.92
N SER A 83 -14.97 38.79 -8.46
CA SER A 83 -15.72 37.60 -8.85
C SER A 83 -15.08 36.93 -10.06
N ALA A 84 -15.30 35.63 -10.22
CA ALA A 84 -14.86 34.89 -11.39
C ALA A 84 -15.37 35.53 -12.71
N GLN A 85 -14.50 35.53 -13.72
CA GLN A 85 -14.72 36.12 -15.05
C GLN A 85 -14.52 35.04 -16.13
N LEU A 86 -15.62 34.50 -16.63
CA LEU A 86 -15.64 33.49 -17.67
C LEU A 86 -15.60 34.13 -19.06
N VAL A 87 -14.75 33.61 -19.94
CA VAL A 87 -14.63 34.00 -21.34
C VAL A 87 -15.13 32.86 -22.21
N ASN A 88 -16.42 32.89 -22.54
CA ASN A 88 -17.07 31.86 -23.34
C ASN A 88 -16.73 32.03 -24.83
N ASN A 89 -16.45 30.94 -25.52
CA ASN A 89 -16.21 30.86 -26.95
C ASN A 89 -17.43 30.20 -27.64
N GLN A 90 -18.14 30.96 -28.46
CA GLN A 90 -19.35 30.47 -29.15
C GLN A 90 -19.07 29.34 -30.15
N GLU A 91 -17.82 29.17 -30.56
CA GLU A 91 -17.37 28.11 -31.46
C GLU A 91 -16.80 26.89 -30.70
N ALA A 92 -16.78 26.93 -29.36
CA ALA A 92 -16.33 25.80 -28.56
C ALA A 92 -17.34 24.64 -28.59
N ASN A 93 -16.83 23.41 -28.59
CA ASN A 93 -17.64 22.20 -28.74
C ASN A 93 -17.47 21.25 -27.56
N ASP A 94 -18.50 20.43 -27.34
CA ASP A 94 -18.49 19.33 -26.39
C ASP A 94 -17.39 18.31 -26.78
N PRO A 95 -16.38 18.04 -25.94
CA PRO A 95 -15.28 17.14 -26.28
C PRO A 95 -15.71 15.66 -26.18
N THR A 96 -14.93 14.75 -26.76
CA THR A 96 -14.91 13.34 -26.30
C THR A 96 -14.15 13.23 -24.97
N TRP A 97 -14.35 12.15 -24.22
CA TRP A 97 -13.56 11.87 -23.02
C TRP A 97 -12.05 11.92 -23.31
N GLN A 98 -11.63 11.32 -24.43
CA GLN A 98 -10.21 11.29 -24.80
C GLN A 98 -9.66 12.68 -25.10
N GLU A 99 -10.42 13.54 -25.80
CA GLU A 99 -10.03 14.92 -26.05
C GLU A 99 -9.93 15.71 -24.74
N LEU A 100 -10.88 15.52 -23.81
CA LEU A 100 -10.84 16.15 -22.49
C LEU A 100 -9.59 15.73 -21.71
N MET A 101 -9.29 14.44 -21.59
CA MET A 101 -8.09 13.97 -20.89
C MET A 101 -6.80 14.46 -21.57
N THR A 102 -6.78 14.55 -22.90
CA THR A 102 -5.64 15.10 -23.65
C THR A 102 -5.42 16.57 -23.35
N PHE A 103 -6.51 17.35 -23.26
CA PHE A 103 -6.46 18.77 -22.89
C PHE A 103 -5.96 18.95 -21.45
N LEU A 104 -6.52 18.20 -20.49
CA LEU A 104 -6.08 18.27 -19.08
C LEU A 104 -4.59 17.91 -18.93
N GLY A 105 -4.10 16.91 -19.69
CA GLY A 105 -2.69 16.54 -19.66
C GLY A 105 -1.70 17.60 -20.18
N VAL A 106 -2.16 18.63 -20.89
CA VAL A 106 -1.32 19.75 -21.37
C VAL A 106 -1.63 21.08 -20.70
N ASP A 107 -2.81 21.22 -20.09
CA ASP A 107 -3.13 22.34 -19.23
C ASP A 107 -2.22 22.33 -18.00
N THR A 108 -1.90 23.51 -17.47
CA THR A 108 -0.96 23.65 -16.34
C THR A 108 -1.59 24.35 -15.15
N THR A 109 -2.92 24.51 -15.15
CA THR A 109 -3.65 25.19 -14.08
C THR A 109 -3.45 24.47 -12.75
N ASP A 110 -3.45 23.14 -12.78
CA ASP A 110 -3.28 22.24 -11.63
C ASP A 110 -1.88 22.29 -11.01
N GLN A 111 -0.86 22.71 -11.78
CA GLN A 111 0.52 22.88 -11.35
C GLN A 111 0.75 24.16 -10.55
N LYS A 112 -0.22 25.08 -10.53
CA LYS A 112 -0.13 26.31 -9.74
C LYS A 112 -0.37 26.00 -8.26
N PRO A 113 0.37 26.64 -7.33
CA PRO A 113 0.12 26.45 -5.92
C PRO A 113 -1.19 27.11 -5.50
N TYR A 114 -1.90 26.47 -4.58
CA TYR A 114 -3.02 27.11 -3.90
C TYR A 114 -2.49 28.24 -3.01
N VAL A 115 -2.96 29.46 -3.25
CA VAL A 115 -2.60 30.63 -2.43
C VAL A 115 -3.84 31.07 -1.68
N VAL A 116 -3.83 30.86 -0.36
CA VAL A 116 -4.91 31.32 0.52
C VAL A 116 -5.12 32.82 0.28
N ASP A 117 -6.37 33.22 0.10
CA ASP A 117 -6.79 34.60 -0.14
C ASP A 117 -6.24 35.27 -1.42
N SER A 118 -5.68 34.51 -2.38
CA SER A 118 -5.22 35.07 -3.66
C SER A 118 -5.45 34.17 -4.88
N TYR A 119 -5.31 32.85 -4.73
CA TYR A 119 -5.48 31.87 -5.80
C TYR A 119 -6.19 30.64 -5.22
N SER A 120 -7.50 30.78 -5.05
CA SER A 120 -8.41 29.77 -4.47
C SER A 120 -9.02 28.87 -5.55
N CYS A 121 -9.85 27.89 -5.15
CA CYS A 121 -10.57 27.00 -6.08
C CYS A 121 -11.36 27.76 -7.16
N VAL A 122 -11.86 28.96 -6.85
CA VAL A 122 -12.54 29.82 -7.82
C VAL A 122 -11.58 30.30 -8.92
N ALA A 123 -10.33 30.62 -8.58
CA ALA A 123 -9.33 31.04 -9.55
C ALA A 123 -8.87 29.88 -10.44
N PHE A 124 -8.67 28.69 -9.85
CA PHE A 124 -8.40 27.46 -10.61
C PHE A 124 -9.54 27.16 -11.60
N ALA A 125 -10.79 27.17 -11.13
CA ALA A 125 -11.93 26.84 -11.97
C ALA A 125 -12.18 27.87 -13.09
N GLU A 126 -11.93 29.16 -12.83
CA GLU A 126 -11.96 30.17 -13.90
C GLU A 126 -10.88 29.93 -14.95
N GLU A 127 -9.64 29.69 -14.52
CA GLU A 127 -8.53 29.56 -15.44
C GLU A 127 -8.68 28.31 -16.32
N LEU A 128 -9.01 27.17 -15.73
CA LEU A 128 -9.26 25.95 -16.50
C LEU A 128 -10.41 26.11 -17.49
N HIS A 129 -11.50 26.77 -17.08
CA HIS A 129 -12.60 27.11 -17.97
C HIS A 129 -12.13 27.93 -19.18
N ASN A 130 -11.44 29.04 -18.92
CA ASN A 130 -11.03 29.97 -19.97
C ASN A 130 -9.98 29.35 -20.90
N ASN A 131 -9.09 28.51 -20.37
CA ASN A 131 -8.13 27.75 -21.18
C ASN A 131 -8.83 26.74 -22.08
N ALA A 132 -9.85 26.04 -21.58
CA ALA A 132 -10.64 25.09 -22.38
C ALA A 132 -11.40 25.80 -23.51
N GLU A 133 -12.11 26.88 -23.20
CA GLU A 133 -12.85 27.68 -24.17
C GLU A 133 -11.93 28.26 -25.26
N ALA A 134 -10.74 28.73 -24.87
CA ALA A 134 -9.71 29.19 -25.80
C ALA A 134 -9.14 28.06 -26.69
N ALA A 135 -9.13 26.82 -26.19
CA ALA A 135 -8.78 25.62 -26.94
C ALA A 135 -9.94 25.08 -27.82
N GLY A 136 -11.12 25.73 -27.77
CA GLY A 136 -12.31 25.29 -28.52
C GLY A 136 -13.07 24.14 -27.84
N ILE A 137 -12.79 23.88 -26.56
CA ILE A 137 -13.48 22.89 -25.73
C ILE A 137 -14.48 23.62 -24.86
N ARG A 138 -15.75 23.26 -24.99
CA ARG A 138 -16.81 23.88 -24.20
C ARG A 138 -16.71 23.45 -22.74
N ALA A 139 -16.68 24.42 -21.84
CA ALA A 139 -16.56 24.22 -20.41
C ALA A 139 -17.65 24.97 -19.66
N ALA A 140 -17.88 24.57 -18.42
CA ALA A 140 -18.69 25.30 -17.46
C ALA A 140 -17.94 25.51 -16.16
N PHE A 141 -18.25 26.60 -15.48
CA PHE A 141 -17.89 26.81 -14.09
C PHE A 141 -18.95 26.17 -13.19
N VAL A 142 -18.53 25.52 -12.11
CA VAL A 142 -19.43 24.85 -11.16
C VAL A 142 -19.15 25.34 -9.75
N GLY A 143 -20.19 25.80 -9.06
CA GLY A 143 -20.18 26.05 -7.63
C GLY A 143 -20.91 24.94 -6.87
N VAL A 144 -20.29 24.40 -5.83
CA VAL A 144 -20.84 23.35 -4.97
C VAL A 144 -20.98 23.89 -3.54
N GLN A 145 -22.14 23.69 -2.92
CA GLN A 145 -22.36 23.98 -1.49
C GLN A 145 -22.50 22.66 -0.73
N PHE A 146 -22.04 22.61 0.52
CA PHE A 146 -22.18 21.44 1.41
C PHE A 146 -23.20 21.69 2.53
N GLU A 147 -23.82 20.63 3.06
CA GLU A 147 -24.91 20.73 4.06
C GLU A 147 -24.46 21.41 5.37
N ASP A 148 -23.27 21.08 5.85
CA ASP A 148 -22.75 21.53 7.15
C ASP A 148 -21.50 22.43 7.02
N ARG A 149 -21.35 23.13 5.89
CA ARG A 149 -20.23 24.06 5.67
C ARG A 149 -20.70 25.35 5.05
N ASP A 150 -20.19 26.47 5.56
CA ASP A 150 -20.39 27.79 4.97
C ASP A 150 -19.53 27.97 3.70
N VAL A 151 -18.38 27.29 3.62
CA VAL A 151 -17.49 27.36 2.45
C VAL A 151 -17.88 26.29 1.45
N GLY A 152 -18.30 26.75 0.27
CA GLY A 152 -18.48 25.89 -0.90
C GLY A 152 -17.16 25.55 -1.60
N HIS A 153 -17.27 24.88 -2.74
CA HIS A 153 -16.14 24.56 -3.62
C HIS A 153 -16.43 25.00 -5.05
N ALA A 154 -15.38 25.25 -5.83
CA ALA A 154 -15.48 25.62 -7.23
C ALA A 154 -14.66 24.65 -8.09
N LEU A 155 -15.24 24.22 -9.19
CA LEU A 155 -14.69 23.23 -10.11
C LEU A 155 -15.27 23.43 -11.52
N ASN A 156 -14.97 22.56 -12.47
CA ASN A 156 -15.45 22.67 -13.84
C ASN A 156 -16.34 21.50 -14.27
N ALA A 157 -17.24 21.75 -15.21
CA ALA A 157 -18.02 20.72 -15.87
C ALA A 157 -17.75 20.71 -17.38
N PHE A 158 -17.70 19.52 -17.95
CA PHE A 158 -17.53 19.27 -19.37
C PHE A 158 -18.60 18.29 -19.83
N GLN A 159 -19.40 18.67 -20.82
CA GLN A 159 -20.34 17.75 -21.44
C GLN A 159 -19.56 16.94 -22.47
N THR A 160 -19.27 15.68 -22.17
CA THR A 160 -18.61 14.80 -23.14
C THR A 160 -19.63 14.17 -24.09
N THR A 161 -19.21 13.92 -25.33
CA THR A 161 -20.05 13.31 -26.37
C THR A 161 -20.24 11.80 -26.19
N ASP A 162 -19.36 11.15 -25.42
CA ASP A 162 -19.29 9.69 -25.27
C ASP A 162 -19.44 9.18 -23.82
N ARG A 163 -19.28 10.04 -22.80
CA ARG A 163 -19.44 9.65 -21.38
C ARG A 163 -20.37 10.54 -20.56
N GLY A 164 -21.04 11.52 -21.20
CA GLY A 164 -21.96 12.42 -20.51
C GLY A 164 -21.25 13.54 -19.75
N LEU A 165 -21.91 14.08 -18.72
CA LEU A 165 -21.39 15.21 -17.94
C LEU A 165 -20.27 14.74 -17.01
N VAL A 166 -19.10 15.39 -17.09
CA VAL A 166 -17.93 15.10 -16.27
C VAL A 166 -17.58 16.34 -15.46
N PHE A 167 -17.32 16.16 -14.16
CA PHE A 167 -16.82 17.23 -13.29
C PHE A 167 -15.31 17.07 -13.10
N ILE A 168 -14.56 18.16 -13.23
CA ILE A 168 -13.11 18.19 -13.08
C ILE A 168 -12.73 19.17 -11.98
N ASP A 169 -11.92 18.71 -11.03
CA ASP A 169 -11.35 19.50 -9.95
C ASP A 169 -9.82 19.58 -10.10
N CYS A 170 -9.35 20.66 -10.71
CA CYS A 170 -7.93 20.96 -10.90
C CYS A 170 -7.30 21.68 -9.70
N THR A 171 -8.02 21.82 -8.58
CA THR A 171 -7.50 22.53 -7.41
C THR A 171 -6.30 21.78 -6.84
N SER A 172 -5.14 22.44 -6.82
CA SER A 172 -3.90 21.85 -6.33
C SER A 172 -3.94 21.55 -4.83
N PRO A 173 -3.42 20.38 -4.37
CA PRO A 173 -3.23 20.13 -2.93
C PRO A 173 -2.12 20.99 -2.32
N VAL A 174 -1.20 21.48 -3.17
CA VAL A 174 0.02 22.14 -2.71
C VAL A 174 -0.33 23.57 -2.34
N ARG A 175 -0.35 23.85 -1.04
CA ARG A 175 -0.46 25.22 -0.53
C ARG A 175 0.90 25.90 -0.59
N SER A 176 0.89 27.17 -1.00
CA SER A 176 2.07 28.05 -1.04
C SER A 176 2.57 28.48 0.35
N ASP A 177 1.82 28.19 1.42
CA ASP A 177 2.19 28.54 2.78
C ASP A 177 3.24 27.55 3.34
N PRO A 178 4.47 27.99 3.67
CA PRO A 178 5.48 27.13 4.27
C PRO A 178 5.12 26.61 5.67
N ALA A 179 4.14 27.21 6.36
CA ALA A 179 3.59 26.68 7.61
C ALA A 179 2.60 25.53 7.37
N TYR A 180 2.08 25.40 6.14
CA TYR A 180 1.18 24.33 5.73
C TYR A 180 1.96 23.32 4.88
N ARG A 181 2.61 22.37 5.55
CA ARG A 181 3.25 21.25 4.85
C ARG A 181 2.18 20.56 4.00
N PRO A 182 2.42 20.30 2.70
CA PRO A 182 1.47 19.53 1.92
C PRO A 182 1.24 18.21 2.65
N ILE A 183 -0.02 17.80 2.80
CA ILE A 183 -0.37 16.42 3.17
C ILE A 183 -0.08 15.56 1.93
N ARG A 184 1.18 15.52 1.51
CA ARG A 184 1.72 14.28 0.97
C ARG A 184 2.14 13.55 2.23
N GLU A 185 1.41 12.51 2.60
CA GLU A 185 2.02 11.45 3.38
C GLU A 185 3.25 11.04 2.57
N LEU A 186 4.41 11.44 3.08
CA LEU A 186 5.68 10.91 2.63
C LEU A 186 5.60 9.44 2.97
N ASP A 187 5.20 8.65 1.98
CA ASP A 187 5.45 7.24 2.01
C ASP A 187 6.95 7.09 2.26
N ASN A 188 7.28 6.27 3.26
CA ASN A 188 8.61 5.68 3.46
C ASN A 188 9.67 6.52 4.17
N GLY A 189 9.36 7.35 5.18
CA GLY A 189 10.34 7.69 6.23
C GLY A 189 11.70 8.28 5.80
N GLU A 190 11.87 8.69 4.54
CA GLU A 190 13.09 9.29 4.04
C GLU A 190 12.99 10.80 4.23
N THR A 191 13.56 11.28 5.32
CA THR A 191 13.93 12.68 5.45
C THR A 191 15.06 12.98 4.47
N GLY A 192 14.71 13.21 3.21
CA GLY A 192 15.62 13.45 2.11
C GLY A 192 15.12 14.57 1.21
N ASP A 193 15.67 15.75 1.44
CA ASP A 193 15.69 16.93 0.57
C ASP A 193 14.40 17.73 0.32
N SER A 194 14.57 19.03 0.54
CA SER A 194 13.71 20.18 0.30
C SER A 194 13.40 20.45 -1.18
N GLY A 195 12.99 19.41 -1.91
CA GLY A 195 12.31 19.59 -3.20
C GLY A 195 10.82 19.74 -2.92
N VAL A 196 10.23 20.89 -3.27
CA VAL A 196 8.78 21.01 -3.41
C VAL A 196 8.39 19.93 -4.42
N ALA A 197 7.88 18.79 -3.93
CA ALA A 197 7.52 17.68 -4.78
C ALA A 197 6.49 18.21 -5.76
N GLN A 198 6.92 18.42 -7.01
CA GLN A 198 6.10 18.91 -8.10
C GLN A 198 4.81 18.08 -8.06
N ALA A 199 3.66 18.76 -7.95
CA ALA A 199 2.38 18.09 -8.06
C ALA A 199 2.29 17.59 -9.50
N VAL A 200 2.70 16.35 -9.72
CA VAL A 200 2.44 15.65 -10.97
C VAL A 200 0.96 15.30 -10.92
N GLY A 201 0.16 15.92 -11.79
CA GLY A 201 -1.25 15.59 -12.06
C GLY A 201 -2.19 15.80 -10.88
N ALA A 202 -2.46 17.07 -10.53
CA ALA A 202 -3.49 17.39 -9.55
C ALA A 202 -4.91 17.42 -10.14
N ASP A 203 -5.07 17.24 -11.45
CA ASP A 203 -6.38 17.06 -12.05
C ASP A 203 -7.09 15.81 -11.54
N LYS A 204 -8.36 15.99 -11.16
CA LYS A 204 -9.20 14.95 -10.60
C LYS A 204 -10.55 14.95 -11.29
N VAL A 205 -11.12 13.77 -11.49
CA VAL A 205 -12.55 13.64 -11.74
C VAL A 205 -13.26 13.78 -10.40
N ALA A 206 -14.16 14.75 -10.32
CA ALA A 206 -15.01 14.96 -9.16
C ALA A 206 -16.33 14.18 -9.33
N TYR A 207 -16.74 13.52 -8.26
CA TYR A 207 -17.99 12.77 -8.18
C TYR A 207 -18.92 13.52 -7.27
N VAL A 208 -19.90 14.21 -7.88
CA VAL A 208 -20.73 15.20 -7.21
C VAL A 208 -22.20 14.85 -7.43
N GLU A 209 -22.89 14.49 -6.36
CA GLU A 209 -24.33 14.20 -6.37
C GLU A 209 -24.97 14.73 -5.07
N ILE A 210 -26.12 15.41 -5.18
CA ILE A 210 -26.77 16.01 -4.01
C ILE A 210 -27.20 14.92 -3.01
N GLY A 211 -26.90 15.15 -1.73
CA GLY A 211 -27.12 14.19 -0.65
C GLY A 211 -26.03 13.10 -0.55
N LYS A 212 -24.98 13.18 -1.38
CA LYS A 212 -23.81 12.30 -1.34
C LYS A 212 -22.54 13.06 -0.96
N GLU A 213 -21.53 12.36 -0.46
CA GLU A 213 -20.22 12.97 -0.19
C GLU A 213 -19.54 13.43 -1.49
N TYR A 214 -18.83 14.55 -1.42
CA TYR A 214 -17.96 14.98 -2.50
C TYR A 214 -16.78 14.03 -2.67
N GLY A 215 -16.76 13.31 -3.78
CA GLY A 215 -15.71 12.39 -4.14
C GLY A 215 -14.75 12.94 -5.17
N VAL A 216 -13.49 12.48 -5.14
CA VAL A 216 -12.51 12.74 -6.19
C VAL A 216 -11.67 11.51 -6.46
N ILE A 217 -11.35 11.27 -7.73
CA ILE A 217 -10.38 10.27 -8.17
C ILE A 217 -9.43 10.95 -9.15
N SER A 218 -8.13 10.64 -9.07
CA SER A 218 -7.15 11.11 -10.06
C SER A 218 -7.62 10.77 -11.49
N ILE A 219 -7.39 11.69 -12.44
CA ILE A 219 -7.69 11.44 -13.86
C ILE A 219 -6.96 10.22 -14.44
N GLU A 220 -5.86 9.78 -13.80
CA GLU A 220 -5.11 8.58 -14.19
C GLU A 220 -5.86 7.27 -13.88
N VAL A 221 -6.77 7.30 -12.89
CA VAL A 221 -7.50 6.13 -12.39
C VAL A 221 -8.99 6.21 -12.75
N ALA A 222 -9.56 7.40 -12.81
CA ALA A 222 -10.96 7.60 -13.12
C ALA A 222 -11.29 7.14 -14.54
N THR A 223 -12.22 6.19 -14.69
CA THR A 223 -12.64 5.67 -16.00
C THR A 223 -14.07 6.04 -16.36
N PHE A 224 -14.91 6.32 -15.38
CA PHE A 224 -16.34 6.60 -15.56
C PHE A 224 -16.75 7.79 -14.68
N PRO A 225 -17.57 8.74 -15.18
CA PRO A 225 -17.97 9.92 -14.42
C PRO A 225 -19.15 9.67 -13.45
N GLU A 226 -19.81 8.51 -13.52
CA GLU A 226 -20.96 8.21 -12.69
C GLU A 226 -20.58 8.03 -11.21
N TYR A 227 -21.42 8.54 -10.30
CA TYR A 227 -21.18 8.43 -8.86
C TYR A 227 -21.10 6.96 -8.38
N SER A 228 -21.82 6.03 -9.02
CA SER A 228 -21.73 4.59 -8.72
C SER A 228 -20.35 3.99 -8.98
N PHE A 229 -19.58 4.55 -9.92
CA PHE A 229 -18.18 4.17 -10.12
C PHE A 229 -17.34 4.58 -8.90
N TYR A 230 -17.54 5.78 -8.37
CA TYR A 230 -16.86 6.24 -7.16
C TYR A 230 -17.19 5.37 -5.94
N GLU A 231 -18.45 4.97 -5.75
CA GLU A 231 -18.82 4.03 -4.68
C GLU A 231 -18.12 2.67 -4.83
N THR A 232 -18.04 2.17 -6.07
CA THR A 232 -17.32 0.91 -6.37
C THR A 232 -15.82 1.05 -6.11
N TYR A 233 -15.24 2.19 -6.49
CA TYR A 233 -13.84 2.51 -6.23
C TYR A 233 -13.54 2.57 -4.73
N LEU A 234 -14.38 3.25 -3.93
CA LEU A 234 -14.22 3.29 -2.48
C LEU A 234 -14.30 1.90 -1.84
N ALA A 235 -15.25 1.06 -2.27
CA ALA A 235 -15.34 -0.31 -1.80
C ALA A 235 -14.09 -1.13 -2.15
N GLY A 236 -13.53 -0.93 -3.36
CA GLY A 236 -12.27 -1.54 -3.76
C GLY A 236 -11.08 -1.08 -2.93
N ARG A 237 -11.00 0.22 -2.61
CA ARG A 237 -9.96 0.78 -1.72
C ARG A 237 -10.01 0.20 -0.32
N GLU A 238 -11.21 0.09 0.24
CA GLU A 238 -11.39 -0.49 1.58
C GLU A 238 -11.01 -1.96 1.59
N GLN A 239 -11.38 -2.72 0.56
CA GLN A 239 -10.97 -4.12 0.44
C GLN A 239 -9.45 -4.25 0.34
N TYR A 240 -8.80 -3.42 -0.49
CA TYR A 240 -7.35 -3.40 -0.57
C TYR A 240 -6.67 -3.08 0.76
N ARG A 241 -7.19 -2.10 1.51
CA ARG A 241 -6.70 -1.76 2.85
C ARG A 241 -6.77 -2.97 3.79
N LEU A 242 -7.91 -3.67 3.79
CA LEU A 242 -8.10 -4.88 4.59
C LEU A 242 -7.17 -6.02 4.16
N ASP A 243 -6.94 -6.18 2.86
CA ASP A 243 -6.03 -7.19 2.31
C ASP A 243 -4.57 -6.92 2.72
N VAL A 244 -4.14 -5.65 2.68
CA VAL A 244 -2.81 -5.23 3.17
C VAL A 244 -2.66 -5.47 4.67
N GLU A 245 -3.66 -5.12 5.48
CA GLU A 245 -3.63 -5.36 6.92
C GLU A 245 -3.56 -6.86 7.26
N ALA A 246 -4.31 -7.68 6.52
CA ALA A 246 -4.30 -9.13 6.69
C ALA A 246 -2.94 -9.73 6.28
N PHE A 247 -2.37 -9.27 5.16
CA PHE A 247 -1.04 -9.67 4.70
C PHE A 247 0.04 -9.33 5.73
N ASN A 248 0.05 -8.10 6.24
CA ASN A 248 1.04 -7.66 7.23
C ASN A 248 0.99 -8.51 8.51
N ARG A 249 -0.20 -8.92 8.95
CA ARG A 249 -0.38 -9.81 10.11
C ARG A 249 0.16 -11.22 9.86
N GLU A 250 -0.08 -11.76 8.67
CA GLU A 250 0.43 -13.09 8.29
C GLU A 250 1.95 -13.07 8.16
N LEU A 251 2.50 -12.00 7.59
CA LEU A 251 3.95 -11.77 7.49
C LEU A 251 4.60 -11.69 8.87
N GLU A 252 3.98 -11.00 9.84
CA GLU A 252 4.47 -10.95 11.21
C GLU A 252 4.50 -12.35 11.85
N THR A 253 3.45 -13.15 11.64
CA THR A 253 3.38 -14.52 12.13
C THR A 253 4.48 -15.39 11.50
N TYR A 254 4.66 -15.30 10.18
CA TYR A 254 5.73 -15.99 9.47
C TYR A 254 7.12 -15.62 10.00
N ASN A 255 7.38 -14.32 10.25
CA ASN A 255 8.66 -13.87 10.81
C ASN A 255 8.92 -14.48 12.20
N GLN A 256 7.90 -14.56 13.05
CA GLN A 256 8.00 -15.22 14.36
C GLN A 256 8.31 -16.73 14.23
N MET A 257 7.72 -17.40 13.24
CA MET A 257 8.01 -18.82 12.97
C MET A 257 9.45 -19.02 12.46
N VAL A 258 9.95 -18.13 11.60
CA VAL A 258 11.35 -18.14 11.14
C VAL A 258 12.31 -17.93 12.32
N ASP A 259 12.00 -17.00 13.23
CA ASP A 259 12.81 -16.77 14.43
C ASP A 259 12.85 -18.01 15.34
N ALA A 260 11.71 -18.69 15.53
CA ALA A 260 11.63 -19.92 16.30
C ALA A 260 12.43 -21.06 15.65
N TYR A 261 12.31 -21.23 14.33
CA TYR A 261 13.08 -22.20 13.57
C TYR A 261 14.59 -21.95 13.70
N ASN A 262 15.03 -20.70 13.58
CA ASN A 262 16.44 -20.33 13.72
C ASN A 262 16.97 -20.66 15.13
N GLN A 263 16.19 -20.41 16.18
CA GLN A 263 16.54 -20.83 17.55
C GLN A 263 16.64 -22.36 17.67
N GLY A 264 15.74 -23.10 17.03
CA GLY A 264 15.78 -24.56 16.96
C GLY A 264 17.04 -25.08 16.27
N VAL A 265 17.45 -24.44 15.17
CA VAL A 265 18.71 -24.75 14.47
C VAL A 265 19.92 -24.47 15.35
N GLU A 266 19.96 -23.36 16.08
CA GLU A 266 21.03 -23.05 17.03
C GLU A 266 21.13 -24.12 18.14
N PHE A 267 19.99 -24.52 18.70
CA PHE A 267 19.93 -25.60 19.70
C PHE A 267 20.44 -26.93 19.15
N TYR A 268 20.03 -27.31 17.94
CA TYR A 268 20.51 -28.51 17.27
C TYR A 268 22.02 -28.49 17.07
N ASN A 269 22.59 -27.36 16.63
CA ASN A 269 24.02 -27.22 16.41
C ASN A 269 24.81 -27.36 17.72
N GLN A 270 24.34 -26.74 18.82
CA GLN A 270 24.96 -26.90 20.14
C GLN A 270 24.90 -28.35 20.63
N ALA A 271 23.76 -29.03 20.44
CA ALA A 271 23.61 -30.42 20.83
C ALA A 271 24.51 -31.35 19.99
N LEU A 272 24.68 -31.04 18.70
CA LEU A 272 25.59 -31.76 17.81
C LEU A 272 27.04 -31.61 18.25
N GLU A 273 27.48 -30.37 18.54
CA GLU A 273 28.84 -30.11 19.05
C GLU A 273 29.12 -30.86 20.36
N ALA A 274 28.16 -30.85 21.30
CA ALA A 274 28.29 -31.60 22.56
C ALA A 274 28.41 -33.11 22.34
N TYR A 275 27.61 -33.67 21.42
CA TYR A 275 27.70 -35.07 21.05
C TYR A 275 29.04 -35.41 20.40
N GLU A 276 29.53 -34.57 19.49
CA GLU A 276 30.83 -34.76 18.83
C GLU A 276 31.97 -34.75 19.84
N GLN A 277 31.94 -33.84 20.82
CA GLN A 277 32.91 -33.81 21.92
C GLN A 277 32.85 -35.10 22.77
N GLU A 278 31.66 -35.58 23.12
CA GLU A 278 31.52 -36.80 23.93
C GLU A 278 32.03 -38.05 23.17
N VAL A 279 31.82 -38.10 21.86
CA VAL A 279 32.38 -39.14 20.99
C VAL A 279 33.91 -39.07 20.96
N GLU A 280 34.51 -37.87 20.91
CA GLU A 280 35.95 -37.69 20.98
C GLU A 280 36.50 -38.20 22.32
N GLU A 281 35.92 -37.79 23.44
CA GLU A 281 36.28 -38.23 24.79
C GLU A 281 36.18 -39.76 24.95
N TYR A 282 35.10 -40.37 24.43
CA TYR A 282 34.93 -41.82 24.41
C TYR A 282 36.06 -42.52 23.64
N ASN A 283 36.40 -42.00 22.46
CA ASN A 283 37.43 -42.58 21.60
C ASN A 283 38.83 -42.45 22.22
N GLU A 284 39.14 -41.30 22.81
CA GLU A 284 40.39 -41.07 23.53
C GLU A 284 40.53 -42.01 24.73
N ALA A 285 39.47 -42.13 25.55
CA ALA A 285 39.46 -43.02 26.72
C ALA A 285 39.59 -44.50 26.32
N LEU A 286 38.97 -44.91 25.21
CA LEU A 286 39.09 -46.26 24.69
C LEU A 286 40.52 -46.54 24.19
N GLY A 287 41.19 -45.53 23.61
CA GLY A 287 42.60 -45.60 23.20
C GLY A 287 42.86 -46.68 22.14
N GLY A 288 41.86 -46.97 21.29
CA GLY A 288 41.91 -48.05 20.30
C GLY A 288 41.95 -49.46 20.88
N ARG A 289 41.73 -49.64 22.19
CA ARG A 289 41.74 -50.96 22.83
C ARG A 289 40.56 -51.78 22.36
N THR A 290 40.84 -53.03 21.99
CA THR A 290 39.83 -53.96 21.44
C THR A 290 39.51 -55.12 22.38
N VAL A 291 40.20 -55.22 23.52
CA VAL A 291 39.97 -56.21 24.58
C VAL A 291 40.01 -55.46 25.90
N LEU A 292 38.90 -55.48 26.63
CA LEU A 292 38.75 -54.79 27.91
C LEU A 292 38.41 -55.81 29.01
N PRO A 293 39.09 -55.78 30.17
CA PRO A 293 38.71 -56.58 31.33
C PRO A 293 37.49 -55.99 32.04
N GLU A 294 36.86 -56.75 32.92
CA GLU A 294 35.91 -56.18 33.88
C GLU A 294 36.66 -55.40 34.97
N PRO A 295 36.12 -54.25 35.45
CA PRO A 295 34.80 -53.67 35.13
C PRO A 295 34.79 -52.70 33.94
N GLU A 296 35.93 -52.47 33.27
CA GLU A 296 36.06 -51.47 32.19
C GLU A 296 35.16 -51.78 30.98
N TYR A 297 35.02 -53.07 30.62
CA TYR A 297 34.10 -53.47 29.56
C TYR A 297 32.67 -53.00 29.82
N SER A 298 32.15 -53.25 31.03
CA SER A 298 30.79 -52.84 31.42
C SER A 298 30.64 -51.32 31.45
N TYR A 299 31.69 -50.59 31.86
CA TYR A 299 31.71 -49.12 31.82
C TYR A 299 31.60 -48.57 30.40
N PHE A 300 32.47 -49.00 29.47
CA PHE A 300 32.42 -48.54 28.07
C PHE A 300 31.15 -48.98 27.35
N GLN A 301 30.58 -50.13 27.71
CA GLN A 301 29.30 -50.58 27.17
C GLN A 301 28.15 -49.64 27.57
N ALA A 302 28.13 -49.15 28.81
CA ALA A 302 27.12 -48.19 29.26
C ALA A 302 27.28 -46.84 28.55
N TRP A 303 28.51 -46.33 28.45
CA TRP A 303 28.78 -45.07 27.76
C TRP A 303 28.42 -45.14 26.26
N ALA A 304 28.73 -46.26 25.59
CA ALA A 304 28.33 -46.46 24.20
C ALA A 304 26.79 -46.46 24.02
N ALA A 305 26.04 -46.99 24.99
CA ALA A 305 24.58 -46.96 24.96
C ALA A 305 24.03 -45.53 25.17
N GLU A 306 24.68 -44.72 25.99
CA GLU A 306 24.35 -43.30 26.17
C GLU A 306 24.60 -42.51 24.87
N LEU A 307 25.74 -42.72 24.21
CA LEU A 307 26.04 -42.12 22.90
C LEU A 307 25.04 -42.53 21.81
N GLU A 308 24.62 -43.81 21.79
CA GLU A 308 23.56 -44.27 20.87
C GLU A 308 22.22 -43.56 21.13
N ALA A 309 21.88 -43.31 22.40
CA ALA A 309 20.66 -42.59 22.77
C ALA A 309 20.75 -41.09 22.40
N SER A 310 21.88 -40.43 22.65
CA SER A 310 22.13 -39.03 22.26
C SER A 310 22.02 -38.85 20.75
N LEU A 311 22.60 -39.77 19.97
CA LEU A 311 22.48 -39.73 18.51
C LEU A 311 21.04 -39.93 18.03
N ALA A 312 20.27 -40.80 18.67
CA ALA A 312 18.86 -40.96 18.35
C ALA A 312 18.05 -39.67 18.65
N ALA A 313 18.37 -38.96 19.73
CA ALA A 313 17.76 -37.67 20.05
C ALA A 313 18.10 -36.59 19.00
N LEU A 314 19.37 -36.50 18.58
CA LEU A 314 19.79 -35.59 17.50
C LEU A 314 19.06 -35.86 16.18
N MET A 315 18.88 -37.13 15.82
CA MET A 315 18.12 -37.51 14.63
C MET A 315 16.65 -37.08 14.72
N ALA A 316 16.05 -37.14 15.91
CA ALA A 316 14.67 -36.70 16.13
C ALA A 316 14.54 -35.17 15.95
N ILE A 317 15.41 -34.39 16.60
CA ILE A 317 15.44 -32.92 16.46
C ILE A 317 15.62 -32.52 15.00
N LYS A 318 16.57 -33.17 14.30
CA LYS A 318 16.81 -32.91 12.89
C LYS A 318 15.57 -33.15 12.03
N ALA A 319 14.86 -34.26 12.26
CA ALA A 319 13.66 -34.59 11.49
C ALA A 319 12.52 -33.57 11.73
N GLU A 320 12.41 -33.03 12.94
CA GLU A 320 11.46 -31.96 13.27
C GLU A 320 11.80 -30.66 12.53
N LEU A 321 13.07 -30.23 12.56
CA LEU A 321 13.55 -29.06 11.82
C LEU A 321 13.35 -29.21 10.30
N GLU A 322 13.59 -30.40 9.73
CA GLU A 322 13.34 -30.66 8.30
C GLU A 322 11.83 -30.52 7.95
N SER A 323 10.94 -30.90 8.86
CA SER A 323 9.49 -30.72 8.68
C SER A 323 9.08 -29.26 8.77
N GLU A 324 9.57 -28.54 9.78
CA GLU A 324 9.30 -27.10 9.96
C GLU A 324 9.81 -26.27 8.77
N GLN A 325 11.01 -26.60 8.26
CA GLN A 325 11.57 -25.93 7.09
C GLN A 325 10.66 -26.04 5.87
N LEU A 326 10.05 -27.21 5.65
CA LEU A 326 9.13 -27.42 4.53
C LEU A 326 7.85 -26.59 4.69
N GLU A 327 7.33 -26.48 5.92
CA GLU A 327 6.16 -25.65 6.22
C GLU A 327 6.45 -24.17 5.96
N LEU A 328 7.59 -23.66 6.44
CA LEU A 328 8.04 -22.29 6.18
C LEU A 328 8.16 -21.98 4.68
N MET A 329 8.67 -22.92 3.89
CA MET A 329 8.77 -22.75 2.43
C MET A 329 7.40 -22.60 1.76
N LEU A 330 6.38 -23.35 2.23
CA LEU A 330 5.02 -23.25 1.70
C LEU A 330 4.37 -21.91 2.08
N ILE A 331 4.55 -21.47 3.32
CA ILE A 331 4.04 -20.19 3.80
C ILE A 331 4.68 -19.04 3.01
N GLN A 332 6.00 -19.05 2.83
CA GLN A 332 6.71 -18.04 2.05
C GLN A 332 6.22 -17.97 0.60
N ALA A 333 5.95 -19.11 -0.03
CA ALA A 333 5.41 -19.15 -1.39
C ALA A 333 4.02 -18.48 -1.45
N GLY A 334 3.14 -18.77 -0.48
CA GLY A 334 1.83 -18.13 -0.38
C GLY A 334 1.91 -16.62 -0.14
N LEU A 335 2.82 -16.16 0.73
CA LEU A 335 3.07 -14.74 0.96
C LEU A 335 3.55 -14.03 -0.31
N ASN A 336 4.44 -14.66 -1.09
CA ASN A 336 4.92 -14.07 -2.35
C ASN A 336 3.77 -13.91 -3.38
N GLU A 337 2.89 -14.90 -3.48
CA GLU A 337 1.71 -14.81 -4.37
C GLU A 337 0.75 -13.71 -3.91
N TRP A 338 0.52 -13.58 -2.60
CA TRP A 338 -0.33 -12.54 -2.03
C TRP A 338 0.27 -11.14 -2.22
N GLN A 339 1.57 -10.97 -2.00
CA GLN A 339 2.27 -9.71 -2.26
C GLN A 339 2.08 -9.25 -3.71
N MET A 340 2.26 -10.16 -4.68
CA MET A 340 2.07 -9.85 -6.09
C MET A 340 0.61 -9.43 -6.40
N ALA A 341 -0.37 -10.03 -5.72
CA ALA A 341 -1.78 -9.66 -5.86
C ALA A 341 -2.05 -8.25 -5.29
N ILE A 342 -1.46 -7.91 -4.14
CA ILE A 342 -1.53 -6.58 -3.53
C ILE A 342 -0.89 -5.54 -4.45
N GLU A 343 0.31 -5.78 -4.97
CA GLU A 343 1.00 -4.87 -5.89
C GLU A 343 0.19 -4.64 -7.18
N THR A 344 -0.45 -5.68 -7.70
CA THR A 344 -1.34 -5.58 -8.85
C THR A 344 -2.58 -4.73 -8.55
N ALA A 345 -3.17 -4.89 -7.36
CA ALA A 345 -4.33 -4.10 -6.93
C ALA A 345 -3.99 -2.63 -6.67
N ALA A 346 -2.79 -2.34 -6.16
CA ALA A 346 -2.32 -0.99 -5.87
C ALA A 346 -2.35 -0.08 -7.12
N GLY A 347 -1.93 -0.61 -8.28
CA GLY A 347 -1.94 0.13 -9.54
C GLY A 347 -3.33 0.60 -10.01
N GLY A 348 -4.40 -0.04 -9.54
CA GLY A 348 -5.78 0.34 -9.86
C GLY A 348 -6.42 1.32 -8.87
N ILE A 349 -5.77 1.58 -7.73
CA ILE A 349 -6.33 2.39 -6.65
C ILE A 349 -5.79 3.82 -6.68
N GLY A 350 -4.57 4.03 -7.18
CA GLY A 350 -3.96 5.36 -7.26
C GLY A 350 -3.57 5.93 -5.89
N ASP A 351 -2.65 6.89 -5.91
CA ASP A 351 -1.82 7.22 -4.74
C ASP A 351 -2.27 8.49 -4.01
N VAL A 352 -3.58 8.62 -3.75
CA VAL A 352 -4.11 9.88 -3.23
C VAL A 352 -5.16 9.71 -2.13
N ASN A 353 -4.77 10.15 -0.93
CA ASN A 353 -5.64 10.31 0.23
C ASN A 353 -6.29 11.70 0.20
N TRP A 354 -7.40 11.82 -0.50
CA TRP A 354 -8.24 13.01 -0.46
C TRP A 354 -9.34 12.86 0.58
N LEU A 355 -9.40 13.78 1.54
CA LEU A 355 -10.51 13.83 2.48
C LEU A 355 -11.76 14.41 1.78
N PRO A 356 -12.94 13.81 1.93
CA PRO A 356 -14.16 14.33 1.35
C PRO A 356 -14.45 15.76 1.88
N LEU A 357 -14.87 16.64 0.98
CA LEU A 357 -15.19 18.03 1.31
C LEU A 357 -16.54 18.17 2.02
N GLY A 358 -17.31 17.10 2.15
CA GLY A 358 -18.61 17.05 2.83
C GLY A 358 -19.74 16.56 1.93
N VAL A 359 -20.95 16.48 2.49
CA VAL A 359 -22.16 16.10 1.77
C VAL A 359 -22.66 17.26 0.91
N VAL A 360 -22.86 17.02 -0.38
CA VAL A 360 -23.27 18.04 -1.35
C VAL A 360 -24.73 18.44 -1.11
N ALA A 361 -24.95 19.72 -0.82
CA ALA A 361 -26.27 20.30 -0.63
C ALA A 361 -26.85 20.90 -1.91
N SER A 362 -26.02 21.56 -2.72
CA SER A 362 -26.47 22.16 -3.99
C SER A 362 -25.34 22.30 -4.99
N ILE A 363 -25.70 22.33 -6.27
CA ILE A 363 -24.78 22.44 -7.39
C ILE A 363 -25.31 23.51 -8.36
N LYS A 364 -24.47 24.49 -8.69
CA LYS A 364 -24.76 25.57 -9.64
C LYS A 364 -23.78 25.50 -10.81
N VAL A 365 -24.29 25.33 -12.02
CA VAL A 365 -23.49 25.21 -13.25
C VAL A 365 -23.69 26.45 -14.11
N TYR A 366 -22.60 27.05 -14.58
CA TYR A 366 -22.56 28.26 -15.39
C TYR A 366 -21.91 27.92 -16.74
N TRP A 367 -22.74 27.82 -17.78
CA TRP A 367 -22.33 27.62 -19.18
C TRP A 367 -22.18 28.94 -19.92
#